data_AF-A0A179UYD1-F1
#
_entry.id   AF-A0A179UYD1-F1
#
_cell.length_a   1.000
_cell.length_b   1.000
_cell.length_c   1.000
_cell.angle_alpha   90.00
_cell.angle_beta   90.00
_cell.angle_gamma   90.00
#
_symmetry.space_group_name_H-M   'P 1'
#
loop_
_entity.id
_entity.type
_entity.pdbx_description
1 polymer ?
#
loop_
_entity_poly.entity_id
_entity_poly.type
_entity_poly.pdbx_seq_one_letter_code
_entity_poly.pdbx_strand_id
1 'polypeptide(L)'
;MGELSKTTTTQPEDAKAPPAAAQASPAPPPEAESQPNDNPSSARSSPLPKSKCHCAGTKSALARSDVMIRRLDQFISTAYGQERLLAMVQYNSQIIHYFLLSPPLRSTFARLRSILLPANPGAGVAKPPPPPPPQQQTPPLLALSALMSETRTTLRLLGLLSLWSWGSATLRNPPADPLLRTVAYAQVAVNVAYQVLENVAHLAGKGVVSRRAVERWGSLGRWWVWSTRAWLGHVLLEFVRVWREYVLARDRRKGFVGEDGKKIGEAEREREMEVRGWKKSIVNSLAWLPLCVHWSFEDGVGVPEKMVGVLSMNACAWGVYDMWNATAGVI
;
A
#
# COMPACT_ATOMS: atom_id res chain seq x y z
N MET A 1 -38.90 13.28 50.09
CA MET A 1 -39.80 12.28 49.48
C MET A 1 -39.25 11.98 48.10
N GLY A 2 -38.79 10.79 47.73
CA GLY A 2 -38.62 9.50 48.37
C GLY A 2 -37.88 8.60 47.38
N GLU A 3 -36.94 7.82 47.92
CA GLU A 3 -36.41 6.49 47.50
C GLU A 3 -36.06 6.18 46.03
N LEU A 4 -34.81 5.86 45.67
CA LEU A 4 -34.01 4.62 45.87
C LEU A 4 -34.35 3.43 44.93
N SER A 5 -33.42 3.10 44.02
CA SER A 5 -32.97 1.74 43.64
C SER A 5 -31.77 1.86 42.68
N LYS A 6 -30.52 1.66 43.12
CA LYS A 6 -29.71 0.42 43.16
C LYS A 6 -29.41 -0.26 41.80
N THR A 7 -28.18 0.03 41.34
CA THR A 7 -27.12 -0.87 40.85
C THR A 7 -27.42 -1.92 39.77
N THR A 8 -26.69 -1.82 38.65
CA THR A 8 -26.01 -2.98 38.04
C THR A 8 -24.73 -2.50 37.35
N THR A 9 -23.60 -3.03 37.82
CA THR A 9 -22.27 -2.94 37.22
C THR A 9 -22.26 -3.69 35.90
N THR A 10 -21.73 -3.08 34.84
CA THR A 10 -21.27 -3.80 33.65
C THR A 10 -20.06 -3.07 33.07
N GLN A 11 -18.98 -3.82 32.86
CA GLN A 11 -17.72 -3.35 32.31
C GLN A 11 -17.91 -2.68 30.93
N PRO A 12 -17.10 -1.70 30.53
CA PRO A 12 -17.02 -1.29 29.14
C PRO A 12 -16.09 -2.26 28.41
N GLU A 13 -16.70 -3.20 27.65
CA GLU A 13 -16.01 -3.96 26.62
C GLU A 13 -15.42 -3.01 25.55
N ASP A 14 -14.25 -3.40 25.08
CA ASP A 14 -13.38 -2.71 24.16
C ASP A 14 -14.08 -2.26 22.86
N ALA A 15 -13.92 -0.97 22.55
CA ALA A 15 -14.27 -0.40 21.25
C ALA A 15 -13.29 -0.88 20.17
N LYS A 16 -13.49 -2.13 19.75
CA LYS A 16 -12.86 -2.77 18.60
C LYS A 16 -13.31 -2.07 17.31
N ALA A 17 -12.35 -1.86 16.40
CA ALA A 17 -12.59 -1.33 15.05
C ALA A 17 -13.70 -2.12 14.31
N PRO A 18 -14.51 -1.47 13.45
CA PRO A 18 -15.69 -2.09 12.86
C PRO A 18 -15.35 -3.31 11.99
N PRO A 19 -16.10 -4.43 12.12
CA PRO A 19 -15.86 -5.63 11.33
C PRO A 19 -16.39 -5.47 9.90
N ALA A 20 -15.65 -6.05 8.96
CA ALA A 20 -16.08 -6.28 7.59
C ALA A 20 -17.35 -7.13 7.55
N ALA A 21 -18.22 -6.83 6.59
CA ALA A 21 -19.49 -7.49 6.35
C ALA A 21 -19.37 -9.02 6.26
N ALA A 22 -20.16 -9.73 7.06
CA ALA A 22 -20.31 -11.16 7.01
C ALA A 22 -21.17 -11.56 5.80
N GLN A 23 -20.63 -12.42 4.92
CA GLN A 23 -21.41 -13.23 3.99
C GLN A 23 -21.47 -14.66 4.53
N ALA A 24 -22.67 -15.23 4.52
CA ALA A 24 -23.01 -16.53 5.06
C ALA A 24 -22.51 -17.68 4.16
N SER A 25 -21.90 -18.71 4.77
CA SER A 25 -21.61 -19.99 4.11
C SER A 25 -22.79 -20.97 4.26
N PRO A 26 -23.18 -21.73 3.22
CA PRO A 26 -24.06 -22.89 3.36
C PRO A 26 -23.29 -24.20 3.67
N ALA A 27 -24.00 -25.12 4.31
CA ALA A 27 -23.60 -26.39 4.92
C ALA A 27 -23.12 -27.51 3.94
N PRO A 28 -22.45 -28.57 4.44
CA PRO A 28 -21.96 -29.68 3.62
C PRO A 28 -23.02 -30.81 3.46
N PRO A 29 -23.03 -31.57 2.34
CA PRO A 29 -23.81 -32.80 2.20
C PRO A 29 -23.03 -34.07 2.60
N PRO A 30 -23.72 -35.21 2.83
CA PRO A 30 -23.26 -36.29 3.70
C PRO A 30 -22.50 -37.44 3.02
N GLU A 31 -21.89 -38.28 3.87
CA GLU A 31 -21.22 -39.55 3.58
C GLU A 31 -22.12 -40.60 2.92
N ALA A 32 -21.50 -41.46 2.09
CA ALA A 32 -22.04 -42.78 1.73
C ALA A 32 -20.91 -43.82 1.77
N GLU A 33 -21.14 -44.86 2.57
CA GLU A 33 -20.29 -46.05 2.75
C GLU A 33 -20.34 -47.02 1.56
N SER A 34 -19.27 -47.83 1.44
CA SER A 34 -19.25 -49.32 1.36
C SER A 34 -18.28 -49.91 0.31
N GLN A 35 -17.42 -50.81 0.80
CA GLN A 35 -16.45 -51.67 0.08
C GLN A 35 -17.17 -52.97 -0.43
N PRO A 36 -16.50 -54.09 -0.87
CA PRO A 36 -15.10 -54.37 -1.20
C PRO A 36 -14.86 -55.27 -2.45
N ASN A 37 -13.56 -55.59 -2.68
CA ASN A 37 -13.01 -56.92 -2.99
C ASN A 37 -12.41 -57.29 -4.37
N ASP A 38 -11.25 -57.95 -4.23
CA ASP A 38 -10.62 -59.02 -5.01
C ASP A 38 -9.72 -58.72 -6.23
N ASN A 39 -8.40 -58.86 -5.97
CA ASN A 39 -7.32 -59.24 -6.88
C ASN A 39 -7.37 -60.77 -7.14
N PRO A 40 -6.60 -61.41 -8.08
CA PRO A 40 -5.33 -60.96 -8.67
C PRO A 40 -5.05 -61.33 -10.16
N SER A 41 -3.92 -60.79 -10.63
CA SER A 41 -2.88 -61.46 -11.43
C SER A 41 -2.79 -61.30 -12.96
N SER A 42 -1.56 -60.98 -13.35
CA SER A 42 -0.88 -61.27 -14.62
C SER A 42 -1.22 -60.44 -15.85
N ALA A 43 -0.35 -59.48 -16.18
CA ALA A 43 0.48 -59.59 -17.38
C ALA A 43 1.52 -58.46 -17.43
N ARG A 44 2.76 -58.90 -17.53
CA ARG A 44 3.98 -58.13 -17.76
C ARG A 44 3.86 -57.34 -19.06
N SER A 45 3.82 -56.00 -18.98
CA SER A 45 4.10 -55.13 -20.13
C SER A 45 5.25 -54.19 -19.76
N SER A 46 6.30 -54.25 -20.56
CA SER A 46 7.54 -53.51 -20.42
C SER A 46 7.29 -51.99 -20.42
N PRO A 47 7.95 -51.18 -19.56
CA PRO A 47 7.75 -49.75 -19.59
C PRO A 47 8.47 -49.16 -20.81
N LEU A 48 7.70 -48.73 -21.81
CA LEU A 48 8.15 -47.74 -22.79
C LEU A 48 8.64 -46.49 -22.04
N PRO A 49 9.72 -45.84 -22.50
CA PRO A 49 10.27 -44.68 -21.81
C PRO A 49 9.22 -43.58 -21.79
N LYS A 50 8.68 -43.29 -20.60
CA LYS A 50 7.76 -42.18 -20.38
C LYS A 50 8.49 -40.90 -20.76
N SER A 51 8.20 -40.40 -21.96
CA SER A 51 8.39 -39.01 -22.35
C SER A 51 7.94 -38.16 -21.16
N LYS A 52 8.90 -37.55 -20.44
CA LYS A 52 8.60 -36.63 -19.35
C LYS A 52 7.85 -35.46 -19.98
N CYS A 53 6.55 -35.48 -19.76
CA CYS A 53 5.58 -34.71 -20.48
C CYS A 53 5.78 -33.22 -20.20
N HIS A 54 6.16 -32.44 -21.21
CA HIS A 54 6.13 -30.97 -21.19
C HIS A 54 4.77 -30.42 -20.70
N CYS A 55 3.70 -31.22 -20.80
CA CYS A 55 2.36 -30.89 -20.30
C CYS A 55 2.25 -30.84 -18.76
N ALA A 56 3.13 -31.51 -18.00
CA ALA A 56 3.10 -31.44 -16.54
C ALA A 56 3.63 -30.09 -16.04
N GLY A 57 4.69 -29.58 -16.68
CA GLY A 57 5.26 -28.26 -16.39
C GLY A 57 4.30 -27.13 -16.76
N THR A 58 3.64 -27.22 -17.92
CA THR A 58 2.65 -26.21 -18.34
C THR A 58 1.40 -26.22 -17.48
N LYS A 59 0.87 -27.40 -17.09
CA LYS A 59 -0.24 -27.49 -16.13
C LYS A 59 0.09 -26.87 -14.78
N SER A 60 1.28 -27.13 -14.25
CA SER A 60 1.73 -26.53 -12.99
C SER A 60 1.92 -25.00 -13.10
N ALA A 61 2.46 -24.53 -14.22
CA ALA A 61 2.61 -23.09 -14.48
C ALA A 61 1.25 -22.39 -14.62
N LEU A 62 0.29 -23.01 -15.31
CA LEU A 62 -1.08 -22.50 -15.44
C LEU A 62 -1.78 -22.47 -14.08
N ALA A 63 -1.69 -23.53 -13.28
CA ALA A 63 -2.28 -23.57 -11.94
C ALA A 63 -1.70 -22.48 -11.02
N ARG A 64 -0.38 -22.25 -11.06
CA ARG A 64 0.27 -21.15 -10.32
C ARG A 64 -0.18 -19.78 -10.81
N SER A 65 -0.35 -19.64 -12.12
CA SER A 65 -0.81 -18.39 -12.74
C SER A 65 -2.27 -18.10 -12.37
N ASP A 66 -3.13 -19.11 -12.36
CA ASP A 66 -4.54 -19.00 -11.94
C ASP A 66 -4.65 -18.54 -10.48
N VAL A 67 -3.90 -19.17 -9.58
CA VAL A 67 -3.78 -18.76 -8.18
C VAL A 67 -3.33 -17.30 -8.06
N MET A 68 -2.32 -16.90 -8.83
CA MET A 68 -1.82 -15.52 -8.82
C MET A 68 -2.88 -14.52 -9.32
N ILE A 69 -3.60 -14.85 -10.41
CA ILE A 69 -4.65 -14.00 -10.98
C ILE A 69 -5.80 -13.85 -10.01
N ARG A 70 -6.27 -14.94 -9.39
CA ARG A 70 -7.35 -14.90 -8.38
C ARG A 70 -6.97 -14.04 -7.18
N ARG A 71 -5.72 -14.14 -6.71
CA ARG A 71 -5.22 -13.28 -5.64
C ARG A 71 -5.12 -11.83 -6.05
N LEU A 72 -4.71 -11.54 -7.28
CA LEU A 72 -4.64 -10.19 -7.82
C LEU A 72 -6.05 -9.59 -7.96
N ASP A 73 -7.01 -10.35 -8.48
CA ASP A 73 -8.42 -9.97 -8.58
C ASP A 73 -8.99 -9.60 -7.21
N GLN A 74 -8.78 -10.45 -6.21
CA GLN A 74 -9.14 -10.13 -4.82
C GLN A 74 -8.43 -8.89 -4.30
N PHE A 75 -7.14 -8.71 -4.61
CA PHE A 75 -6.37 -7.55 -4.17
C PHE A 75 -6.97 -6.25 -4.71
N ILE A 76 -7.37 -6.22 -5.98
CA ILE A 76 -7.92 -5.02 -6.65
C ILE A 76 -9.44 -4.89 -6.55
N SER A 77 -10.11 -5.81 -5.85
CA SER A 77 -11.56 -5.79 -5.66
C SER A 77 -12.07 -4.55 -4.91
N THR A 78 -11.18 -3.83 -4.22
CA THR A 78 -11.48 -2.61 -3.47
C THR A 78 -10.80 -1.39 -4.09
N ALA A 79 -11.41 -0.22 -3.96
CA ALA A 79 -10.81 1.04 -4.40
C ALA A 79 -9.43 1.30 -3.75
N TYR A 80 -9.26 0.89 -2.49
CA TYR A 80 -7.99 0.98 -1.79
C TYR A 80 -6.94 0.05 -2.42
N GLY A 81 -7.30 -1.19 -2.75
CA GLY A 81 -6.40 -2.12 -3.42
C GLY A 81 -5.98 -1.68 -4.83
N GLN A 82 -6.91 -1.12 -5.60
CA GLN A 82 -6.60 -0.50 -6.89
C GLN A 82 -5.58 0.63 -6.73
N GLU A 83 -5.80 1.54 -5.75
CA GLU A 83 -4.88 2.64 -5.46
C GLU A 83 -3.49 2.13 -5.10
N ARG A 84 -3.38 1.08 -4.27
CA ARG A 84 -2.11 0.46 -3.89
C ARG A 84 -1.38 -0.14 -5.09
N LEU A 85 -2.09 -0.87 -5.96
CA LEU A 85 -1.50 -1.44 -7.17
C LEU A 85 -0.95 -0.35 -8.09
N LEU A 86 -1.72 0.72 -8.32
CA LEU A 86 -1.26 1.87 -9.12
C LEU A 86 -0.03 2.54 -8.48
N ALA A 87 0.03 2.64 -7.15
CA ALA A 87 1.22 3.15 -6.43
C ALA A 87 2.44 2.28 -6.70
N MET A 88 2.28 0.96 -6.60
CA MET A 88 3.36 0.03 -6.84
C MET A 88 3.89 0.17 -8.25
N VAL A 89 3.02 0.20 -9.26
CA VAL A 89 3.44 0.39 -10.66
C VAL A 89 4.16 1.73 -10.83
N GLN A 90 3.62 2.82 -10.25
CA GLN A 90 4.23 4.14 -10.27
C GLN A 90 5.67 4.13 -9.73
N TYR A 91 5.85 3.64 -8.51
CA TYR A 91 7.14 3.71 -7.81
C TYR A 91 8.15 2.72 -8.36
N ASN A 92 7.72 1.50 -8.70
CA ASN A 92 8.61 0.51 -9.32
C ASN A 92 9.07 0.96 -10.70
N SER A 93 8.24 1.67 -11.47
CA SER A 93 8.66 2.22 -12.76
C SER A 93 9.80 3.23 -12.60
N GLN A 94 9.76 4.11 -11.59
CA GLN A 94 10.87 5.01 -11.28
C GLN A 94 12.12 4.26 -10.83
N ILE A 95 11.95 3.30 -9.90
CA ILE A 95 13.06 2.49 -9.38
C ILE A 95 13.77 1.77 -10.52
N ILE A 96 13.01 1.06 -11.37
CA ILE A 96 13.55 0.34 -12.52
C ILE A 96 14.24 1.32 -13.47
N HIS A 97 13.67 2.48 -13.75
CA HIS A 97 14.30 3.48 -14.61
C HIS A 97 15.69 3.88 -14.10
N TYR A 98 15.78 4.35 -12.86
CA TYR A 98 17.07 4.79 -12.29
C TYR A 98 18.04 3.63 -12.03
N PHE A 99 17.52 2.43 -11.73
CA PHE A 99 18.33 1.22 -11.59
C PHE A 99 18.96 0.81 -12.93
N LEU A 100 18.21 0.86 -14.03
CA LEU A 100 18.71 0.59 -15.39
C LEU A 100 19.75 1.60 -15.85
N LEU A 101 19.70 2.83 -15.34
CA LEU A 101 20.68 3.87 -15.61
C LEU A 101 21.92 3.79 -14.70
N SER A 102 21.92 2.91 -13.70
CA SER A 102 23.01 2.82 -12.73
C SER A 102 24.33 2.36 -13.40
N PRO A 103 25.47 2.99 -13.09
CA PRO A 103 26.79 2.60 -13.62
C PRO A 103 27.15 1.11 -13.48
N PRO A 104 26.93 0.44 -12.32
CA PRO A 104 27.31 -0.96 -12.19
C PRO A 104 26.48 -1.86 -13.11
N LEU A 105 25.18 -1.59 -13.23
CA LEU A 105 24.32 -2.41 -14.07
C LEU A 105 24.61 -2.22 -15.56
N ARG A 106 24.88 -0.97 -15.99
CA ARG A 106 25.35 -0.70 -17.35
C ARG A 106 26.64 -1.44 -17.68
N SER A 107 27.60 -1.48 -16.75
CA SER A 107 28.84 -2.24 -16.91
C SER A 107 28.56 -3.74 -17.04
N THR A 108 27.64 -4.26 -16.21
CA THR A 108 27.25 -5.67 -16.22
C THR A 108 26.55 -6.06 -17.52
N PHE A 109 25.61 -5.24 -18.00
CA PHE A 109 24.94 -5.45 -19.28
C PHE A 109 25.90 -5.31 -20.46
N ALA A 110 26.85 -4.38 -20.42
CA ALA A 110 27.88 -4.27 -21.45
C ALA A 110 28.74 -5.54 -21.52
N ARG A 111 29.13 -6.09 -20.36
CA ARG A 111 29.86 -7.36 -20.27
C ARG A 111 29.03 -8.54 -20.78
N LEU A 112 27.79 -8.68 -20.32
CA LEU A 112 26.88 -9.74 -20.81
C LEU A 112 26.65 -9.62 -22.31
N ARG A 113 26.46 -8.42 -22.84
CA ARG A 113 26.31 -8.17 -24.27
C ARG A 113 27.56 -8.57 -25.04
N SER A 114 28.75 -8.28 -24.53
CA SER A 114 30.01 -8.72 -25.16
C SER A 114 30.22 -10.23 -25.15
N ILE A 115 29.60 -10.94 -24.20
CA ILE A 115 29.66 -12.41 -24.10
C ILE A 115 28.60 -13.07 -24.98
N LEU A 116 27.37 -12.56 -24.99
CA LEU A 116 26.24 -13.14 -25.71
C LEU A 116 26.16 -12.73 -27.19
N LEU A 117 26.58 -11.51 -27.53
CA LEU A 117 26.64 -11.06 -28.92
C LEU A 117 28.11 -11.03 -29.35
N PRO A 118 28.58 -12.03 -30.14
CA PRO A 118 29.89 -11.94 -30.74
C PRO A 118 29.96 -10.65 -31.56
N ALA A 119 30.98 -9.84 -31.30
CA ALA A 119 31.23 -8.63 -32.06
C ALA A 119 31.36 -9.03 -33.54
N ASN A 120 30.42 -8.60 -34.39
CA ASN A 120 30.49 -8.86 -35.81
C ASN A 120 31.42 -7.79 -36.42
N PRO A 121 32.67 -8.10 -36.84
CA PRO A 121 33.66 -7.08 -37.20
C PRO A 121 33.40 -6.40 -38.56
N GLY A 122 32.21 -6.56 -39.16
CA GLY A 122 31.93 -6.16 -40.54
C GLY A 122 30.67 -5.32 -40.75
N ALA A 123 29.97 -4.90 -39.70
CA ALA A 123 28.83 -3.99 -39.87
C ALA A 123 29.35 -2.58 -40.16
N GLY A 124 29.46 -2.26 -41.46
CA GLY A 124 29.91 -0.97 -41.97
C GLY A 124 29.26 0.20 -41.25
N VAL A 125 30.07 1.23 -41.01
CA VAL A 125 29.65 2.51 -40.43
C VAL A 125 28.61 3.15 -41.35
N ALA A 126 27.33 2.84 -41.12
CA ALA A 126 26.23 3.58 -41.71
C ALA A 126 26.29 5.00 -41.12
N LYS A 127 26.39 5.99 -42.01
CA LYS A 127 26.37 7.41 -41.68
C LYS A 127 25.19 7.69 -40.74
N PRO A 128 25.41 8.27 -39.55
CA PRO A 128 24.32 8.54 -38.63
C PRO A 128 23.32 9.48 -39.32
N PRO A 129 22.01 9.15 -39.33
CA PRO A 129 20.99 10.06 -39.80
C PRO A 129 21.07 11.38 -39.00
N PRO A 130 20.72 12.52 -39.63
CA PRO A 130 20.73 13.80 -38.94
C PRO A 130 19.91 13.68 -37.64
N PRO A 131 20.40 14.26 -36.52
CA PRO A 131 19.69 14.16 -35.26
C PRO A 131 18.28 14.72 -35.45
N PRO A 132 17.22 13.96 -35.12
CA PRO A 132 15.89 14.52 -35.07
C PRO A 132 15.90 15.73 -34.11
N PRO A 133 15.00 16.72 -34.31
CA PRO A 133 14.86 17.82 -33.37
C PRO A 133 14.71 17.26 -31.96
N PRO A 134 15.27 17.90 -30.91
CA PRO A 134 15.20 17.41 -29.54
C PRO A 134 13.75 17.44 -29.05
N GLN A 135 12.96 16.44 -29.44
CA GLN A 135 11.80 16.05 -28.69
C GLN A 135 12.37 15.45 -27.41
N GLN A 136 12.23 16.18 -26.31
CA GLN A 136 12.42 15.63 -24.97
C GLN A 136 11.38 14.51 -24.78
N GLN A 137 11.68 13.33 -25.30
CA GLN A 137 10.87 12.15 -25.11
C GLN A 137 11.11 11.69 -23.68
N THR A 138 10.08 11.85 -22.84
CA THR A 138 10.10 11.30 -21.49
C THR A 138 10.37 9.79 -21.60
N PRO A 139 11.39 9.26 -20.89
CA PRO A 139 11.68 7.83 -20.90
C PRO A 139 10.41 7.01 -20.58
N PRO A 140 10.21 5.85 -21.23
CA PRO A 140 8.92 5.13 -21.18
C PRO A 140 8.51 4.74 -19.75
N LEU A 141 9.47 4.36 -18.90
CA LEU A 141 9.20 4.05 -17.49
C LEU A 141 8.81 5.28 -16.66
N LEU A 142 9.39 6.45 -16.96
CA LEU A 142 8.98 7.70 -16.32
C LEU A 142 7.61 8.17 -16.82
N ALA A 143 7.30 7.96 -18.11
CA ALA A 143 5.98 8.23 -18.66
C ALA A 143 4.91 7.34 -18.01
N LEU A 144 5.18 6.04 -17.82
CA LEU A 144 4.30 5.12 -17.09
C LEU A 144 4.11 5.57 -15.64
N SER A 145 5.18 5.98 -14.97
CA SER A 145 5.11 6.52 -13.60
C SER A 145 4.21 7.76 -13.52
N ALA A 146 4.38 8.71 -14.44
CA ALA A 146 3.56 9.91 -14.52
C ALA A 146 2.09 9.58 -14.77
N LEU A 147 1.79 8.65 -15.70
CA LEU A 147 0.44 8.20 -15.99
C LEU A 147 -0.23 7.58 -14.76
N MET A 148 0.46 6.70 -14.03
CA MET A 148 -0.07 6.10 -12.80
C MET A 148 -0.32 7.17 -11.72
N SER A 149 0.60 8.12 -11.54
CA SER A 149 0.44 9.23 -10.59
C SER A 149 -0.77 10.10 -10.92
N GLU A 150 -0.95 10.42 -12.20
CA GLU A 150 -2.10 11.20 -12.66
C GLU A 150 -3.42 10.44 -12.45
N THR A 151 -3.43 9.15 -12.77
CA THR A 151 -4.60 8.29 -12.57
C THR A 151 -4.99 8.25 -11.08
N ARG A 152 -4.03 8.04 -10.19
CA ARG A 152 -4.23 8.07 -8.74
C ARG A 152 -4.78 9.40 -8.25
N THR A 153 -4.26 10.51 -8.78
CA THR A 153 -4.73 11.86 -8.45
C THR A 153 -6.17 12.09 -8.90
N THR A 154 -6.52 11.58 -10.09
CA THR A 154 -7.88 11.66 -10.61
C THR A 154 -8.86 10.83 -9.77
N LEU A 155 -8.48 9.62 -9.34
CA LEU A 155 -9.29 8.81 -8.44
C LEU A 155 -9.50 9.49 -7.07
N ARG A 156 -8.48 10.21 -6.57
CA ARG A 156 -8.55 10.96 -5.31
C ARG A 156 -9.51 12.14 -5.33
N LEU A 157 -10.02 12.56 -6.49
CA LEU A 157 -11.13 13.52 -6.54
C LEU A 157 -12.34 13.06 -5.70
N LEU A 158 -12.55 11.74 -5.61
CA LEU A 158 -13.60 11.13 -4.79
C LEU A 158 -13.22 10.95 -3.31
N GLY A 159 -11.98 11.29 -2.93
CA GLY A 159 -11.41 11.06 -1.60
C GLY A 159 -12.12 11.81 -0.47
N LEU A 160 -12.79 12.93 -0.78
CA LEU A 160 -13.59 13.68 0.20
C LEU A 160 -14.72 12.84 0.81
N LEU A 161 -15.27 11.87 0.07
CA LEU A 161 -16.31 10.97 0.57
C LEU A 161 -15.76 10.05 1.67
N SER A 162 -14.58 9.49 1.45
CA SER A 162 -13.87 8.67 2.45
C SER A 162 -13.49 9.49 3.68
N LEU A 163 -13.04 10.73 3.49
CA LEU A 163 -12.71 11.66 4.59
C LEU A 163 -13.94 12.08 5.38
N TRP A 164 -15.09 12.27 4.73
CA TRP A 164 -16.37 12.52 5.41
C TRP A 164 -16.77 11.33 6.30
N SER A 165 -16.69 10.11 5.74
CA SER A 165 -16.99 8.88 6.50
C SER A 165 -16.07 8.74 7.72
N TRP A 166 -14.75 8.94 7.52
CA TRP A 166 -13.78 8.90 8.61
C TRP A 166 -14.05 9.97 9.66
N GLY A 167 -14.26 11.23 9.25
CA GLY A 167 -14.59 12.32 10.17
C GLY A 167 -15.87 12.08 10.96
N SER A 168 -16.93 11.60 10.30
CA SER A 168 -18.18 11.23 10.97
C SER A 168 -17.97 10.10 11.98
N ALA A 169 -17.16 9.10 11.66
CA ALA A 169 -16.84 8.01 12.58
C ALA A 169 -16.05 8.52 13.79
N THR A 170 -15.07 9.40 13.58
CA THR A 170 -14.29 10.03 14.65
C THR A 170 -15.13 10.92 15.57
N LEU A 171 -16.15 11.59 15.02
CA LEU A 171 -17.09 12.38 15.83
C LEU A 171 -18.02 11.50 16.68
N ARG A 172 -18.49 10.38 16.12
CA ARG A 172 -19.37 9.43 16.84
C ARG A 172 -18.64 8.66 17.93
N ASN A 173 -17.39 8.26 17.66
CA ASN A 173 -16.56 7.48 18.57
C ASN A 173 -15.20 8.17 18.75
N PRO A 174 -15.15 9.28 19.50
CA PRO A 174 -13.91 9.99 19.72
C PRO A 174 -12.98 9.20 20.66
N PRO A 175 -11.64 9.31 20.49
CA PRO A 175 -10.69 8.74 21.45
C PRO A 175 -10.96 9.23 22.88
N ALA A 176 -10.83 8.33 23.85
CA ALA A 176 -11.04 8.65 25.26
C ALA A 176 -9.98 9.63 25.80
N ASP A 177 -8.73 9.48 25.34
CA ASP A 177 -7.64 10.38 25.70
C ASP A 177 -7.80 11.76 25.02
N PRO A 178 -7.80 12.88 25.77
CA PRO A 178 -8.01 14.22 25.20
C PRO A 178 -6.99 14.63 24.14
N LEU A 179 -5.73 14.20 24.30
CA LEU A 179 -4.68 14.50 23.32
C LEU A 179 -4.89 13.69 22.04
N LEU A 180 -5.13 12.37 22.15
CA LEU A 180 -5.45 11.55 20.98
C LEU A 180 -6.71 12.04 20.26
N ARG A 181 -7.73 12.52 20.99
CA ARG A 181 -8.93 13.09 20.41
C ARG A 181 -8.64 14.37 19.62
N THR A 182 -7.85 15.27 20.18
CA THR A 182 -7.43 16.51 19.50
C THR A 182 -6.62 16.19 18.25
N VAL A 183 -5.69 15.23 18.35
CA VAL A 183 -4.90 14.76 17.22
C VAL A 183 -5.80 14.16 16.14
N ALA A 184 -6.76 13.31 16.49
CA ALA A 184 -7.68 12.71 15.53
C ALA A 184 -8.51 13.77 14.77
N TYR A 185 -9.05 14.77 15.45
CA TYR A 185 -9.75 15.88 14.79
C TYR A 185 -8.82 16.72 13.90
N ALA A 186 -7.62 17.02 14.38
CA ALA A 186 -6.62 17.74 13.60
C ALA A 186 -6.23 16.95 12.35
N GLN A 187 -6.07 15.62 12.46
CA GLN A 187 -5.74 14.74 11.34
C GLN A 187 -6.84 14.74 10.28
N VAL A 188 -8.11 14.65 10.67
CA VAL A 188 -9.23 14.77 9.74
C VAL A 188 -9.20 16.13 9.04
N ALA A 189 -9.05 17.22 9.80
CA ALA A 189 -9.04 18.58 9.26
C ALA A 189 -7.91 18.82 8.25
N VAL A 190 -6.68 18.41 8.57
CA VAL A 190 -5.55 18.58 7.65
C VAL A 190 -5.66 17.69 6.41
N ASN A 191 -6.25 16.50 6.51
CA ASN A 191 -6.50 15.65 5.33
C ASN A 191 -7.61 16.21 4.43
N VAL A 192 -8.64 16.83 5.01
CA VAL A 192 -9.65 17.55 4.22
C VAL A 192 -9.01 18.73 3.50
N ALA A 193 -8.18 19.53 4.18
CA ALA A 193 -7.44 20.62 3.55
C ALA A 193 -6.53 20.11 2.42
N TYR A 194 -5.76 19.05 2.66
CA TYR A 194 -4.94 18.35 1.66
C TYR A 194 -5.75 18.00 0.42
N GLN A 195 -6.87 17.29 0.59
CA GLN A 195 -7.67 16.78 -0.51
C GLN A 195 -8.37 17.90 -1.29
N VAL A 196 -8.88 18.94 -0.61
CA VAL A 196 -9.49 20.10 -1.27
C VAL A 196 -8.46 20.84 -2.13
N LEU A 197 -7.28 21.14 -1.57
CA LEU A 197 -6.22 21.84 -2.28
C LEU A 197 -5.74 21.05 -3.51
N GLU A 198 -5.55 19.75 -3.34
CA GLU A 198 -5.18 18.84 -4.43
C GLU A 198 -6.25 18.79 -5.53
N ASN A 199 -7.53 18.64 -5.14
CA ASN A 199 -8.62 18.55 -6.11
C ASN A 199 -8.72 19.82 -6.95
N VAL A 200 -8.63 20.99 -6.31
CA VAL A 200 -8.65 22.28 -7.02
C VAL A 200 -7.45 22.41 -7.96
N ALA A 201 -6.24 22.07 -7.49
CA ALA A 201 -5.04 22.13 -8.30
C ALA A 201 -5.10 21.17 -9.50
N HIS A 202 -5.56 19.94 -9.30
CA HIS A 202 -5.70 18.95 -10.37
C HIS A 202 -6.73 19.38 -11.41
N LEU A 203 -7.93 19.79 -10.97
CA LEU A 203 -9.00 20.22 -11.88
C LEU A 203 -8.63 21.50 -12.64
N ALA A 204 -7.95 22.45 -12.01
CA ALA A 204 -7.44 23.64 -12.68
C ALA A 204 -6.32 23.32 -13.68
N GLY A 205 -5.43 22.38 -13.34
CA GLY A 205 -4.39 21.88 -14.23
C GLY A 205 -4.95 21.18 -15.48
N LYS A 206 -6.15 20.59 -15.38
CA LYS A 206 -6.88 19.98 -16.50
C LYS A 206 -7.83 20.93 -17.23
N GLY A 207 -7.94 22.19 -16.78
CA GLY A 207 -8.81 23.20 -17.39
C GLY A 207 -10.31 23.04 -17.07
N VAL A 208 -10.68 22.17 -16.13
CA VAL A 208 -12.07 22.00 -15.68
C VAL A 208 -12.51 23.19 -14.82
N VAL A 209 -11.60 23.70 -13.98
CA VAL A 209 -11.79 24.93 -13.21
C VAL A 209 -11.01 26.05 -13.87
N SER A 210 -11.57 27.27 -13.88
CA SER A 210 -10.89 28.45 -14.42
C SER A 210 -9.55 28.68 -13.74
N ARG A 211 -8.46 28.46 -14.49
CA ARG A 211 -7.10 28.64 -14.01
C ARG A 211 -6.85 30.05 -13.48
N ARG A 212 -7.41 31.08 -14.14
CA ARG A 212 -7.31 32.48 -13.70
C ARG A 212 -7.94 32.72 -12.33
N ALA A 213 -9.03 32.02 -12.01
CA ALA A 213 -9.70 32.16 -10.71
C ALA A 213 -8.86 31.54 -9.58
N VAL A 214 -8.21 30.40 -9.84
CA VAL A 214 -7.33 29.71 -8.89
C VAL A 214 -6.01 30.48 -8.71
N GLU A 215 -5.44 30.97 -9.80
CA GLU A 215 -4.18 31.73 -9.79
C GLU A 215 -4.27 33.07 -9.05
N ARG A 216 -5.49 33.61 -8.87
CA ARG A 216 -5.74 34.79 -8.01
C ARG A 216 -5.29 34.56 -6.56
N TRP A 217 -5.37 33.33 -6.07
CA TRP A 217 -5.03 32.96 -4.70
C TRP A 217 -3.61 32.36 -4.57
N GLY A 218 -2.92 32.15 -5.69
CA GLY A 218 -1.58 31.57 -5.73
C GLY A 218 -1.34 30.74 -6.98
N SER A 219 -0.09 30.60 -7.40
CA SER A 219 0.29 29.76 -8.54
C SER A 219 -0.16 28.31 -8.37
N LEU A 220 -0.38 27.59 -9.46
CA LEU A 220 -0.77 26.18 -9.40
C LEU A 220 0.22 25.34 -8.58
N GLY A 221 1.53 25.61 -8.73
CA GLY A 221 2.58 24.99 -7.93
C GLY A 221 2.43 25.25 -6.43
N ARG A 222 2.03 26.48 -6.04
CA ARG A 222 1.76 26.82 -4.65
C ARG A 222 0.59 26.03 -4.06
N TRP A 223 -0.46 25.77 -4.84
CA TRP A 223 -1.58 24.93 -4.39
C TRP A 223 -1.13 23.49 -4.10
N TRP A 224 -0.31 22.91 -4.99
CA TRP A 224 0.32 21.60 -4.76
C TRP A 224 1.22 21.59 -3.53
N VAL A 225 2.04 22.62 -3.34
CA VAL A 225 2.91 22.75 -2.16
C VAL A 225 2.10 22.84 -0.87
N TRP A 226 1.04 23.65 -0.82
CA TRP A 226 0.19 23.75 0.38
C TRP A 226 -0.60 22.48 0.65
N SER A 227 -1.05 21.78 -0.40
CA SER A 227 -1.61 20.45 -0.27
C SER A 227 -0.59 19.52 0.40
N THR A 228 0.63 19.42 -0.14
CA THR A 228 1.69 18.59 0.46
C THR A 228 2.04 19.00 1.89
N ARG A 229 2.00 20.30 2.23
CA ARG A 229 2.21 20.75 3.62
C ARG A 229 1.10 20.31 4.55
N ALA A 230 -0.15 20.27 4.09
CA ALA A 230 -1.26 19.71 4.86
C ALA A 230 -1.06 18.20 5.07
N TRP A 231 -0.58 17.48 4.05
CA TRP A 231 -0.18 16.07 4.19
C TRP A 231 1.00 15.89 5.16
N LEU A 232 2.03 16.74 5.10
CA LEU A 232 3.11 16.77 6.10
C LEU A 232 2.56 16.98 7.51
N GLY A 233 1.57 17.87 7.67
CA GLY A 233 0.87 18.07 8.93
C GLY A 233 0.26 16.77 9.48
N HIS A 234 -0.38 15.96 8.62
CA HIS A 234 -0.88 14.63 9.02
C HIS A 234 0.25 13.70 9.48
N VAL A 235 1.37 13.65 8.75
CA VAL A 235 2.53 12.82 9.12
C VAL A 235 3.11 13.24 10.47
N LEU A 236 3.21 14.55 10.73
CA LEU A 236 3.65 15.07 12.03
C LEU A 236 2.68 14.70 13.16
N LEU A 237 1.38 14.77 12.90
CA LEU A 237 0.35 14.36 13.85
C LEU A 237 0.40 12.85 14.13
N GLU A 238 0.75 12.01 13.15
CA GLU A 238 0.96 10.57 13.36
C GLU A 238 2.12 10.31 14.34
N PHE A 239 3.22 11.08 14.29
CA PHE A 239 4.26 10.98 15.31
C PHE A 239 3.75 11.31 16.72
N VAL A 240 2.93 12.36 16.86
CA VAL A 240 2.33 12.74 18.15
C VAL A 240 1.37 11.65 18.64
N ARG A 241 0.55 11.11 17.74
CA ARG A 241 -0.39 10.01 18.03
C ARG A 241 0.35 8.79 18.55
N VAL A 242 1.33 8.29 17.80
CA VAL A 242 2.08 7.07 18.18
C VAL A 242 2.88 7.30 19.46
N TRP A 243 3.46 8.48 19.65
CA TRP A 243 4.10 8.85 20.91
C TRP A 243 3.14 8.77 22.09
N ARG A 244 1.94 9.32 21.96
CA ARG A 244 0.94 9.30 23.03
C ARG A 244 0.43 7.88 23.31
N GLU A 245 0.16 7.09 22.27
CA GLU A 245 -0.18 5.67 22.43
C GLU A 245 0.93 4.90 23.17
N TYR A 246 2.20 5.14 22.81
CA TYR A 246 3.36 4.56 23.48
C TYR A 246 3.43 4.91 24.97
N VAL A 247 3.22 6.19 25.32
CA VAL A 247 3.20 6.66 26.71
C VAL A 247 2.07 5.98 27.48
N LEU A 248 0.85 5.93 26.92
CA LEU A 248 -0.31 5.34 27.58
C LEU A 248 -0.12 3.85 27.85
N ALA A 249 0.39 3.07 26.89
CA ALA A 249 0.65 1.66 27.17
C ALA A 249 1.85 1.44 28.09
N ARG A 250 2.85 2.34 28.10
CA ARG A 250 3.90 2.29 29.12
C ARG A 250 3.33 2.47 30.53
N ASP A 251 2.36 3.37 30.68
CA ASP A 251 1.75 3.63 31.99
C ASP A 251 0.80 2.48 32.39
N ARG A 252 0.04 1.89 31.45
CA ARG A 252 -0.70 0.64 31.66
C ARG A 252 0.22 -0.50 32.13
N ARG A 253 1.40 -0.65 31.53
CA ARG A 253 2.40 -1.67 31.92
C ARG A 253 2.86 -1.54 33.37
N LYS A 254 2.98 -0.32 33.89
CA LYS A 254 3.37 -0.09 35.30
C LYS A 254 2.27 -0.45 36.29
N GLY A 255 1.00 -0.40 35.88
CA GLY A 255 -0.15 -0.72 36.73
C GLY A 255 -0.51 -2.22 36.80
N PHE A 256 -0.01 -3.06 35.89
CA PHE A 256 -0.38 -4.48 35.74
C PHE A 256 0.59 -5.47 36.41
N VAL A 257 1.27 -5.07 37.49
CA VAL A 257 2.08 -5.97 38.31
C VAL A 257 1.17 -6.65 39.35
N GLY A 258 0.38 -7.63 38.92
CA GLY A 258 -0.50 -8.39 39.83
C GLY A 258 -1.38 -9.42 39.13
N GLU A 259 -1.19 -10.69 39.49
CA GLU A 259 -2.03 -11.90 39.33
C GLU A 259 -2.86 -12.12 38.06
N ASP A 260 -2.43 -13.10 37.24
CA ASP A 260 -3.25 -14.20 36.66
C ASP A 260 -2.55 -14.80 35.43
N GLY A 261 -1.90 -15.96 35.58
CA GLY A 261 -1.08 -16.61 34.54
C GLY A 261 -1.78 -16.92 33.21
N LYS A 262 -3.12 -17.02 33.19
CA LYS A 262 -3.91 -17.30 31.98
C LYS A 262 -4.24 -16.05 31.16
N LYS A 263 -4.39 -14.88 31.82
CA LYS A 263 -4.53 -13.57 31.16
C LYS A 263 -3.21 -13.07 30.59
N ILE A 264 -2.08 -13.60 31.05
CA ILE A 264 -0.74 -13.23 30.54
C ILE A 264 -0.61 -13.54 29.06
N GLY A 265 -1.06 -14.71 28.58
CA GLY A 265 -0.87 -15.10 27.16
C GLY A 265 -1.66 -14.25 26.17
N GLU A 266 -2.91 -13.89 26.50
CA GLU A 266 -3.72 -12.99 25.67
C GLU A 266 -3.21 -11.55 25.74
N ALA A 267 -2.86 -11.07 26.95
CA ALA A 267 -2.27 -9.75 27.13
C ALA A 267 -0.89 -9.63 26.45
N GLU A 268 -0.09 -10.70 26.41
CA GLU A 268 1.19 -10.74 25.72
C GLU A 268 1.01 -10.64 24.20
N ARG A 269 0.06 -11.40 23.64
CA ARG A 269 -0.28 -11.29 22.21
C ARG A 269 -0.80 -9.90 21.84
N GLU A 270 -1.67 -9.32 22.66
CA GLU A 270 -2.17 -7.97 22.46
C GLU A 270 -1.02 -6.94 22.49
N ARG A 271 -0.10 -7.07 23.46
CA ARG A 271 1.11 -6.22 23.55
C ARG A 271 2.00 -6.37 22.32
N GLU A 272 2.20 -7.59 21.83
CA GLU A 272 2.98 -7.82 20.62
C GLU A 272 2.32 -7.16 19.41
N MET A 273 1.00 -7.26 19.29
CA MET A 273 0.24 -6.60 18.22
C MET A 273 0.32 -5.07 18.32
N GLU A 274 0.19 -4.51 19.53
CA GLU A 274 0.32 -3.07 19.80
C GLU A 274 1.73 -2.56 19.43
N VAL A 275 2.78 -3.24 19.90
CA VAL A 275 4.18 -2.90 19.58
C VAL A 275 4.45 -3.02 18.08
N ARG A 276 3.93 -4.06 17.42
CA ARG A 276 4.03 -4.21 15.96
C ARG A 276 3.30 -3.07 15.25
N GLY A 277 2.13 -2.67 15.73
CA GLY A 277 1.35 -1.55 15.22
C GLY A 277 2.15 -0.25 15.26
N TRP A 278 2.71 0.10 16.42
CA TRP A 278 3.52 1.33 16.56
C TRP A 278 4.76 1.33 15.70
N LYS A 279 5.49 0.21 15.64
CA LYS A 279 6.66 0.07 14.77
C LYS A 279 6.29 0.32 13.31
N LYS A 280 5.18 -0.27 12.84
CA LYS A 280 4.67 -0.04 11.49
C LYS A 280 4.35 1.43 11.26
N SER A 281 3.62 2.09 12.17
CA SER A 281 3.25 3.50 12.04
C SER A 281 4.47 4.44 12.04
N ILE A 282 5.45 4.19 12.91
CA ILE A 282 6.70 4.98 12.96
C ILE A 282 7.50 4.80 11.68
N VAL A 283 7.71 3.56 11.22
CA VAL A 283 8.48 3.29 9.99
C VAL A 283 7.78 3.90 8.78
N ASN A 284 6.46 3.77 8.67
CA ASN A 284 5.67 4.41 7.62
C ASN A 284 5.82 5.94 7.67
N SER A 285 5.68 6.56 8.85
CA SER A 285 5.80 8.01 9.02
C SER A 285 7.22 8.50 8.72
N LEU A 286 8.26 7.76 9.13
CA LEU A 286 9.66 8.06 8.81
C LEU A 286 9.98 7.93 7.32
N ALA A 287 9.35 6.99 6.62
CA ALA A 287 9.51 6.86 5.17
C ALA A 287 8.82 8.02 4.42
N TRP A 288 7.66 8.47 4.90
CA TRP A 288 6.93 9.61 4.33
C TRP A 288 7.55 10.96 4.65
N LEU A 289 8.10 11.15 5.86
CA LEU A 289 8.60 12.44 6.34
C LEU A 289 9.58 13.12 5.36
N PRO A 290 10.68 12.49 4.89
CA PRO A 290 11.61 13.14 3.98
C PRO A 290 10.97 13.51 2.65
N LEU A 291 10.03 12.70 2.15
CA LEU A 291 9.28 12.98 0.92
C LEU A 291 8.33 14.16 1.09
N CYS A 292 7.60 14.20 2.20
CA CYS A 292 6.68 15.29 2.50
C CYS A 292 7.42 16.62 2.68
N VAL A 293 8.59 16.58 3.34
CA VAL A 293 9.48 17.75 3.44
C VAL A 293 9.98 18.15 2.07
N HIS A 294 10.47 17.21 1.27
CA HIS A 294 10.93 17.47 -0.10
C HIS A 294 9.85 18.19 -0.92
N TRP A 295 8.64 17.64 -1.00
CA TRP A 295 7.53 18.22 -1.76
C TRP A 295 6.85 19.45 -1.12
N SER A 296 7.30 19.88 0.06
CA SER A 296 6.82 21.12 0.71
C SER A 296 7.51 22.39 0.20
N PHE A 297 8.44 22.25 -0.75
CA PHE A 297 9.16 23.33 -1.43
C PHE A 297 8.98 23.20 -2.94
N GLU A 298 8.90 24.33 -3.66
CA GLU A 298 8.59 24.34 -5.10
C GLU A 298 9.65 23.60 -5.94
N ASP A 299 10.93 23.77 -5.61
CA ASP A 299 12.04 23.09 -6.29
C ASP A 299 12.43 21.74 -5.66
N GLY A 300 11.73 21.34 -4.60
CA GLY A 300 12.13 20.21 -3.76
C GLY A 300 13.32 20.53 -2.85
N VAL A 301 13.47 19.76 -1.76
CA VAL A 301 14.67 19.83 -0.90
C VAL A 301 15.10 18.47 -0.39
N GLY A 302 16.41 18.24 -0.24
CA GLY A 302 17.01 17.12 0.51
C GLY A 302 16.93 15.73 -0.13
N VAL A 303 15.90 15.43 -0.94
CA VAL A 303 15.70 14.11 -1.56
C VAL A 303 16.05 14.16 -3.05
N PRO A 304 17.05 13.38 -3.52
CA PRO A 304 17.31 13.24 -4.95
C PRO A 304 16.14 12.55 -5.67
N GLU A 305 15.82 12.96 -6.89
CA GLU A 305 14.72 12.40 -7.70
C GLU A 305 14.79 10.86 -7.81
N LYS A 306 16.00 10.31 -7.99
CA LYS A 306 16.26 8.86 -8.03
C LYS A 306 15.87 8.09 -6.76
N MET A 307 15.74 8.76 -5.62
CA MET A 307 15.37 8.17 -4.34
C MET A 307 13.87 8.28 -4.05
N VAL A 308 13.14 9.12 -4.80
CA VAL A 308 11.70 9.37 -4.57
C VAL A 308 10.90 8.08 -4.68
N GLY A 309 11.10 7.32 -5.76
CA GLY A 309 10.43 6.03 -5.96
C GLY A 309 10.77 5.01 -4.87
N VAL A 310 12.03 4.95 -4.42
CA VAL A 310 12.47 4.02 -3.36
C VAL A 310 11.81 4.34 -2.03
N LEU A 311 11.88 5.60 -1.59
CA LEU A 311 11.28 6.05 -0.34
C LEU A 311 9.75 5.86 -0.37
N SER A 312 9.11 6.16 -1.51
CA SER A 312 7.66 6.01 -1.67
C SER A 312 7.23 4.55 -1.63
N MET A 313 8.00 3.66 -2.26
CA MET A 313 7.77 2.22 -2.20
C MET A 313 7.93 1.68 -0.77
N ASN A 314 8.98 2.11 -0.06
CA ASN A 314 9.21 1.71 1.34
C ASN A 314 8.05 2.14 2.25
N ALA A 315 7.52 3.34 2.04
CA ALA A 315 6.39 3.84 2.81
C ALA A 315 5.12 2.99 2.59
N CYS A 316 4.90 2.48 1.37
CA CYS A 316 3.73 1.66 1.06
C CYS A 316 3.93 0.15 1.27
N ALA A 317 5.17 -0.32 1.45
CA ALA A 317 5.53 -1.75 1.38
C ALA A 317 4.74 -2.62 2.39
N TRP A 318 4.61 -2.16 3.64
CA TRP A 318 3.87 -2.92 4.66
C TRP A 318 2.39 -3.05 4.36
N GLY A 319 1.74 -1.97 3.92
CA GLY A 319 0.33 -1.99 3.58
C GLY A 319 0.05 -2.94 2.41
N VAL A 320 0.90 -2.90 1.38
CA VAL A 320 0.85 -3.84 0.25
C VAL A 320 1.04 -5.28 0.72
N TYR A 321 2.05 -5.53 1.57
CA TYR A 321 2.34 -6.86 2.08
C TYR A 321 1.19 -7.44 2.91
N ASP A 322 0.64 -6.65 3.84
CA ASP A 322 -0.48 -7.06 4.68
C ASP A 322 -1.73 -7.36 3.81
N MET A 323 -2.04 -6.49 2.84
CA MET A 323 -3.15 -6.70 1.91
C MET A 323 -2.95 -7.92 1.01
N TRP A 324 -1.73 -8.13 0.51
CA TRP A 324 -1.41 -9.29 -0.31
C TRP A 324 -1.57 -10.58 0.49
N ASN A 325 -1.13 -10.60 1.75
CA ASN A 325 -1.32 -11.78 2.60
C ASN A 325 -2.80 -12.04 2.91
N ALA A 326 -3.62 -11.01 3.02
CA ALA A 326 -5.06 -11.17 3.21
C ALA A 326 -5.74 -11.89 2.03
N THR A 327 -5.17 -11.85 0.82
CA THR A 327 -5.72 -12.60 -0.34
C THR A 327 -5.38 -14.08 -0.32
N ALA A 328 -4.56 -14.57 0.62
CA ALA A 328 -4.19 -15.98 0.70
C ALA A 328 -5.40 -16.90 0.94
N GLY A 329 -6.49 -16.39 1.53
CA GLY A 329 -7.73 -17.16 1.74
C GLY A 329 -8.56 -17.41 0.48
N VAL A 330 -8.15 -16.90 -0.69
CA VAL A 330 -8.83 -17.15 -1.99
C VAL A 330 -8.31 -18.42 -2.68
N ILE A 331 -7.23 -18.99 -2.15
CA ILE A 331 -6.60 -20.25 -2.59
C ILE A 331 -7.24 -21.41 -1.84
#